data_AF-A0A8C3WAC7-F1
#
_entry.id   AF-A0A8C3WAC7-F1
#
_cell.length_a   1.000
_cell.length_b   1.000
_cell.length_c   1.000
_cell.angle_alpha   90.00
_cell.angle_beta   90.00
_cell.angle_gamma   90.00
#
_symmetry.space_group_name_H-M   'P 1'
#
loop_
_entity.id
_entity.type
_entity.pdbx_description
1 polymer ?
#
loop_
_entity_poly.entity_id
_entity_poly.type
_entity_poly.pdbx_seq_one_letter_code
_entity_poly.pdbx_strand_id
1 'polypeptide(L)' 'MPLVTRSMRDPDVNPCLSESDASARCLDENNYDKERCSTYFMKYKNCRKFWVSAWLPLG' A
#
# COMPACT_ATOMS: atom_id res chain seq x y z
N MET A 1 15.53 19.46 -15.16
CA MET A 1 14.46 18.99 -14.23
C MET A 1 14.19 17.51 -14.48
N PRO A 2 14.57 16.57 -13.60
CA PRO A 2 14.36 15.17 -13.88
C PRO A 2 12.93 14.77 -13.49
N LEU A 3 12.21 14.20 -14.46
CA LEU A 3 10.86 13.63 -14.38
C LEU A 3 10.82 12.29 -13.59
N VAL A 4 11.76 12.06 -12.68
CA VAL A 4 11.94 10.80 -11.92
C VAL A 4 10.99 10.69 -10.72
N THR A 5 10.20 11.71 -10.43
CA THR A 5 9.27 11.68 -9.29
C THR A 5 7.92 11.02 -9.59
N ARG A 6 7.65 10.64 -10.85
CA ARG A 6 6.32 10.12 -11.24
C ARG A 6 6.16 8.60 -11.14
N SER A 7 7.25 7.85 -10.97
CA SER A 7 7.21 6.37 -11.04
C SER A 7 6.76 5.68 -9.75
N MET A 8 6.84 6.35 -8.60
CA MET A 8 6.44 5.74 -7.31
C MET A 8 4.93 5.83 -7.04
N ARG A 9 4.17 6.49 -7.92
CA ARG A 9 2.70 6.60 -7.88
C ARG A 9 2.04 5.88 -9.05
N ASP A 10 2.78 5.09 -9.81
CA ASP A 10 2.19 4.24 -10.82
C ASP A 10 1.43 3.10 -10.12
N PRO A 11 0.09 3.03 -10.27
CA PRO A 11 -0.69 1.92 -9.72
C PRO A 11 -0.28 0.56 -10.31
N ASP A 12 0.42 0.60 -11.45
CA ASP A 12 1.01 -0.57 -12.13
C ASP A 12 2.27 -1.11 -11.41
N VAL A 13 3.01 -0.24 -10.71
CA VAL A 13 4.27 -0.59 -10.02
C VAL A 13 4.03 -1.00 -8.56
N ASN A 14 3.03 -0.42 -7.91
CA ASN A 14 2.64 -0.77 -6.56
C ASN A 14 1.11 -0.87 -6.45
N PRO A 15 0.50 -2.03 -6.72
CA PRO A 15 -0.95 -2.18 -6.61
C PRO A 15 -1.47 -2.03 -5.18
N CYS A 16 -0.57 -2.04 -4.19
CA CYS A 16 -0.90 -1.82 -2.79
C CYS A 16 -0.91 -0.33 -2.41
N LEU A 17 -0.73 0.58 -3.37
CA LEU A 17 -0.86 2.03 -3.19
C LEU A 17 -2.23 2.42 -2.65
N SER A 18 -3.31 1.89 -3.21
CA SER A 18 -4.67 2.22 -2.77
C SER A 18 -4.91 1.85 -1.30
N GLU A 19 -4.40 0.70 -0.87
CA GLU A 19 -4.53 0.24 0.52
C GLU A 19 -3.59 1.03 1.47
N SER A 20 -2.42 1.46 0.99
CA SER A 20 -1.55 2.40 1.73
C SER A 20 -2.18 3.77 1.88
N ASP A 21 -2.80 4.31 0.84
CA ASP A 21 -3.50 5.59 0.89
C ASP A 21 -4.72 5.51 1.81
N ALA A 22 -5.50 4.43 1.73
CA ALA A 22 -6.64 4.21 2.60
C ALA A 22 -6.25 4.08 4.09
N SER A 23 -5.17 3.36 4.39
CA SER A 23 -4.65 3.29 5.77
C SER A 23 -4.10 4.63 6.25
N ALA A 24 -3.44 5.41 5.39
CA ALA A 24 -2.97 6.75 5.73
C ALA A 24 -4.13 7.72 6.02
N ARG A 25 -5.19 7.72 5.21
CA ARG A 25 -6.40 8.52 5.46
C ARG A 25 -7.11 8.09 6.74
N CYS A 26 -7.23 6.79 6.96
CA CYS A 26 -7.83 6.29 8.20
C CYS A 26 -7.07 6.80 9.43
N LEU A 27 -5.73 6.81 9.40
CA LEU A 27 -4.93 7.36 10.49
C LEU A 27 -5.18 8.86 10.67
N ASP A 28 -5.22 9.64 9.58
CA ASP A 28 -5.49 11.07 9.63
C ASP A 28 -6.85 11.37 10.30
N GLU A 29 -7.91 10.66 9.90
CA GLU A 29 -9.26 10.83 10.46
C GLU A 29 -9.40 10.31 11.90
N ASN A 30 -8.59 9.32 12.30
CA ASN A 30 -8.68 8.67 13.61
C ASN A 30 -7.57 9.09 14.58
N ASN A 31 -6.96 10.26 14.42
CA ASN A 31 -5.88 10.74 15.32
C ASN A 31 -4.69 9.75 15.43
N TYR A 32 -4.34 9.11 14.32
CA TYR A 32 -3.31 8.07 14.21
C TYR A 32 -3.59 6.80 15.03
N ASP A 33 -4.86 6.54 15.36
CA ASP A 33 -5.28 5.31 16.04
C ASP A 33 -5.18 4.09 15.11
N LYS A 34 -4.14 3.29 15.35
CA LYS A 34 -3.82 2.12 14.52
C LYS A 34 -4.79 0.97 14.74
N GLU A 35 -5.45 0.90 15.90
CA GLU A 35 -6.39 -0.18 16.19
C GLU A 35 -7.64 -0.05 15.34
N ARG A 36 -8.15 1.18 15.17
CA ARG A 36 -9.27 1.45 14.26
C ARG A 36 -8.94 1.18 12.80
N CYS A 37 -7.69 1.40 12.41
CA CYS A 37 -7.25 1.19 11.03
C CYS A 37 -6.70 -0.23 10.75
N SER A 38 -6.81 -1.15 11.72
CA SER A 38 -6.25 -2.52 11.61
C SER A 38 -6.73 -3.28 10.37
N THR A 39 -7.98 -3.07 9.95
CA THR A 39 -8.54 -3.66 8.72
C THR A 39 -7.80 -3.19 7.47
N TYR A 40 -7.48 -1.90 7.36
CA TYR A 40 -6.73 -1.35 6.23
C TYR A 40 -5.28 -1.87 6.23
N PHE A 41 -4.67 -2.00 7.41
CA PHE A 41 -3.35 -2.63 7.54
C PHE A 41 -3.36 -4.10 7.11
N MET A 42 -4.41 -4.86 7.45
CA MET A 42 -4.55 -6.25 7.01
C MET A 42 -4.68 -6.34 5.48
N LYS A 43 -5.48 -5.45 4.87
CA LYS A 43 -5.60 -5.41 3.40
C LYS A 43 -4.28 -5.06 2.72
N TYR A 44 -3.54 -4.07 3.22
CA TYR A 44 -2.22 -3.73 2.71
C TYR A 44 -1.25 -4.92 2.82
N LYS A 45 -1.22 -5.61 3.96
CA LYS A 45 -0.40 -6.82 4.15
C LYS A 45 -0.79 -7.93 3.18
N ASN A 46 -2.08 -8.18 2.98
CA ASN A 46 -2.57 -9.19 2.04
C ASN A 46 -2.19 -8.85 0.60
N CYS A 47 -2.36 -7.59 0.19
CA CYS A 47 -1.93 -7.13 -1.13
C CYS A 47 -0.42 -7.34 -1.32
N ARG A 48 0.39 -6.96 -0.33
CA ARG A 48 1.85 -7.11 -0.41
C ARG A 48 2.27 -8.58 -0.46
N LYS A 49 1.61 -9.44 0.33
CA LYS A 49 1.84 -10.89 0.29
C LYS A 49 1.49 -11.48 -1.07
N PHE A 50 0.33 -11.13 -1.62
CA PHE A 50 -0.09 -11.57 -2.94
C PHE A 50 0.86 -11.06 -4.02
N TRP A 51 1.25 -9.79 -3.98
CA TRP A 51 2.17 -9.20 -4.96
C TRP A 51 3.55 -9.84 -4.91
N VAL A 52 4.13 -9.99 -3.71
CA VAL A 52 5.40 -10.69 -3.52
C VAL A 52 5.29 -12.14 -4.00
N SER A 53 4.19 -12.84 -3.73
CA SER A 53 3.96 -14.20 -4.21
C SER A 53 3.67 -14.31 -5.71
N ALA A 54 3.08 -13.30 -6.33
CA ALA A 54 2.76 -13.27 -7.76
C ALA A 54 3.97 -12.84 -8.60
N TRP A 55 4.85 -12.00 -8.04
CA TRP A 55 6.03 -11.47 -8.74
C TRP A 55 7.34 -12.18 -8.39
N LEU A 56 7.46 -12.90 -7.25
CA LEU A 56 8.50 -13.91 -7.12
C LEU A 56 7.96 -15.21 -7.74
N PRO A 57 8.39 -15.59 -8.96
CA PRO A 57 8.46 -17.03 -9.21
C PRO A 57 9.38 -17.57 -8.11
N LEU A 58 8.92 -18.63 -7.43
CA LEU A 58 9.84 -19.50 -6.71
C LEU A 58 11.02 -19.80 -7.65
N GLY A 59 12.25 -19.59 -7.16
CA GLY A 59 13.46 -19.97 -7.88
C GLY A 59 13.47 -21.44 -8.25
#